data_AF-A0A199V9X1-F1
#
_entry.id   AF-A0A199V9X1-F1
#
_cell.length_a   1.000
_cell.length_b   1.000
_cell.length_c   1.000
_cell.angle_alpha   90.00
_cell.angle_beta   90.00
_cell.angle_gamma   90.00
#
_symmetry.space_group_name_H-M   'P 1'
#
loop_
_entity.id
_entity.type
_entity.pdbx_description
1 polymer ?
#
loop_
_entity_poly.entity_id
_entity_poly.type
_entity_poly.pdbx_seq_one_letter_code
_entity_poly.pdbx_strand_id
1 'polypeptide(L)'
;MGDTAISVPRLGHPKYNWWSEDLHGVSKVGDGATWFGGVVPRATSFPMVISSAASFNETLWNTIGKVVSTEARAMYNLGHSGLTFWSRNINVARDPRWGRILETPGEDPFLVGHYAANFVRGLQDVDGQETAADLDSRPLRLRLVRSISQNKAEYSSLSSQT
;
A
#
# COMPACT_ATOMS: atom_id res chain seq x y z
N MET A 1 -18.86 0.21 -5.13
CA MET A 1 -18.15 1.51 -5.10
C MET A 1 -17.11 1.46 -6.20
N GLY A 2 -16.95 2.53 -6.98
CA GLY A 2 -15.93 2.60 -8.03
C GLY A 2 -14.54 2.92 -7.47
N ASP A 3 -13.59 3.01 -8.39
CA ASP A 3 -12.15 3.28 -8.19
C ASP A 3 -11.68 4.55 -8.93
N THR A 4 -12.59 5.20 -9.66
CA THR A 4 -12.31 6.35 -10.51
C THR A 4 -13.25 7.53 -10.24
N ALA A 5 -12.72 8.75 -10.36
CA ALA A 5 -13.46 9.99 -10.41
C ALA A 5 -13.31 10.60 -11.80
N ILE A 6 -14.44 11.03 -12.37
CA ILE A 6 -14.46 11.79 -13.61
C ILE A 6 -13.84 13.18 -13.40
N SER A 7 -13.29 13.75 -14.47
CA SER A 7 -12.79 15.12 -14.44
C SER A 7 -13.92 16.13 -14.28
N VAL A 8 -13.63 17.27 -13.65
CA VAL A 8 -14.49 18.46 -13.65
C VAL A 8 -13.71 19.61 -14.32
N PRO A 9 -13.71 19.70 -15.67
CA PRO A 9 -12.86 20.63 -16.40
C PRO A 9 -13.13 22.11 -16.07
N ARG A 10 -14.39 22.46 -15.77
CA ARG A 10 -14.77 23.82 -15.36
C ARG A 10 -14.04 24.31 -14.10
N LEU A 11 -13.59 23.39 -13.25
CA LEU A 11 -12.83 23.68 -12.03
C LEU A 11 -11.34 23.37 -12.16
N GLY A 12 -10.87 22.97 -13.34
CA GLY A 12 -9.50 22.50 -13.54
C GLY A 12 -9.18 21.19 -12.81
N HIS A 13 -10.19 20.42 -12.39
CA HIS A 13 -9.96 19.16 -11.68
C HIS A 13 -9.83 17.99 -12.67
N PRO A 14 -8.65 17.34 -12.76
CA PRO A 14 -8.46 16.22 -13.67
C PRO A 14 -9.24 14.99 -13.20
N LYS A 15 -9.39 14.00 -14.08
CA LYS A 15 -9.84 12.66 -13.66
C LYS A 15 -8.81 12.06 -12.70
N TYR A 16 -9.25 11.23 -11.77
CA TYR A 16 -8.35 10.58 -10.83
C TYR A 16 -8.75 9.12 -10.63
N ASN A 17 -7.77 8.20 -10.70
CA ASN A 17 -7.95 6.80 -10.34
C ASN A 17 -7.19 6.55 -9.03
N TRP A 18 -7.88 6.05 -8.00
CA TRP A 18 -7.29 5.82 -6.69
C TRP A 18 -6.87 4.38 -6.41
N TRP A 19 -6.97 3.48 -7.39
CA TRP A 19 -6.58 2.08 -7.27
C TRP A 19 -5.16 1.85 -7.77
N SER A 20 -4.16 2.35 -7.04
CA SER A 20 -2.78 1.91 -7.23
C SER A 20 -2.39 0.91 -6.14
N GLU A 21 -1.47 -0.01 -6.44
CA GLU A 21 -1.08 -1.10 -5.54
C GLU A 21 0.43 -1.04 -5.30
N ASP A 22 0.87 -1.22 -4.04
CA ASP A 22 2.29 -1.23 -3.68
C ASP A 22 2.67 -2.25 -2.60
N LEU A 23 1.94 -3.37 -2.54
CA LEU A 23 2.05 -4.38 -1.47
C LEU A 23 3.49 -4.80 -1.16
N HIS A 24 4.38 -4.90 -2.13
CA HIS A 24 5.81 -5.15 -1.91
C HIS A 24 6.67 -4.43 -2.96
N GLY A 25 6.27 -3.20 -3.27
CA GLY A 25 6.77 -2.44 -4.43
C GLY A 25 5.63 -2.01 -5.34
N VAL A 26 5.82 -0.92 -6.07
CA VAL A 26 4.79 -0.36 -6.96
C VAL A 26 4.41 -1.38 -8.03
N SER A 27 3.11 -1.58 -8.25
CA SER A 27 2.56 -2.57 -9.17
C SER A 27 1.63 -1.93 -10.21
N LYS A 28 1.49 -2.62 -11.35
CA LYS A 28 0.54 -2.24 -12.43
C LYS A 28 -0.86 -2.81 -12.23
N VAL A 29 -1.13 -3.43 -11.09
CA VAL A 29 -2.48 -3.88 -10.70
C VAL A 29 -3.32 -2.65 -10.35
N GLY A 30 -4.61 -2.70 -10.69
CA GLY A 30 -5.57 -1.63 -10.40
C GLY A 30 -6.00 -0.83 -11.62
N ASP A 31 -6.53 -1.55 -12.62
CA ASP A 31 -7.26 -1.01 -13.78
C ASP A 31 -6.63 0.22 -14.45
N GLY A 32 -5.30 0.17 -14.63
CA GLY A 32 -4.54 1.19 -15.35
C GLY A 32 -4.27 2.47 -14.56
N ALA A 33 -4.53 2.51 -13.25
CA ALA A 33 -4.13 3.62 -12.39
C ALA A 33 -2.62 3.81 -12.34
N THR A 34 -1.88 2.68 -12.37
CA THR A 34 -0.42 2.64 -12.43
C THR A 34 0.02 1.82 -13.63
N TRP A 35 0.98 2.33 -14.40
CA TRP A 35 1.48 1.65 -15.60
C TRP A 35 2.99 1.82 -15.80
N PHE A 36 3.61 0.74 -16.31
CA PHE A 36 5.02 0.72 -16.68
C PHE A 36 5.17 0.85 -18.20
N GLY A 37 6.17 1.59 -18.64
CA GLY A 37 6.43 1.90 -20.05
C GLY A 37 7.91 2.09 -20.35
N GLY A 38 8.25 2.72 -21.48
CA GLY A 38 9.65 2.94 -21.86
C GLY A 38 10.42 3.82 -20.87
N VAL A 39 9.76 4.84 -20.29
CA VAL A 39 10.38 5.79 -19.35
C VAL A 39 10.55 5.15 -17.96
N VAL A 40 9.51 4.48 -17.46
CA VAL A 40 9.55 3.73 -16.20
C VAL A 40 9.25 2.26 -16.50
N PRO A 41 10.27 1.43 -16.80
CA PRO A 41 10.04 0.05 -17.22
C PRO A 41 9.75 -0.90 -16.07
N ARG A 42 10.13 -0.54 -14.84
CA ARG A 42 9.96 -1.36 -13.63
C ARG A 42 10.08 -0.51 -12.36
N ALA A 43 9.60 -1.05 -11.26
CA ALA A 43 9.82 -0.59 -9.89
C ALA A 43 10.57 -1.67 -9.08
N THR A 44 11.06 -1.33 -7.90
CA THR A 44 11.73 -2.30 -7.03
C THR A 44 10.73 -3.33 -6.50
N SER A 45 11.08 -4.61 -6.57
CA SER A 45 10.28 -5.70 -5.99
C SER A 45 10.95 -6.21 -4.71
N PHE A 46 10.33 -5.90 -3.58
CA PHE A 46 10.77 -6.35 -2.26
C PHE A 46 10.28 -7.77 -1.96
N PRO A 47 10.83 -8.45 -0.95
CA PRO A 47 10.26 -9.70 -0.46
C PRO A 47 8.79 -9.54 -0.06
N MET A 48 8.03 -10.63 -0.16
CA MET A 48 6.64 -10.68 0.31
C MET A 48 6.52 -10.22 1.76
N VAL A 49 5.32 -9.79 2.15
CA VAL A 49 5.08 -9.15 3.46
C VAL A 49 5.52 -10.03 4.61
N ILE A 50 5.14 -11.30 4.57
CA ILE A 50 5.48 -12.26 5.62
C ILE A 50 7.00 -12.47 5.76
N SER A 51 7.73 -12.46 4.65
CA SER A 51 9.20 -12.58 4.65
C SER A 51 9.88 -11.33 5.18
N SER A 52 9.35 -10.15 4.83
CA SER A 52 9.86 -8.88 5.37
C SER A 52 9.58 -8.75 6.87
N ALA A 53 8.38 -9.17 7.32
CA ALA A 53 8.00 -9.16 8.72
C ALA A 53 8.84 -10.12 9.57
N ALA A 54 9.25 -11.28 9.01
CA ALA A 54 10.12 -12.24 9.68
C ALA A 54 11.53 -11.71 10.02
N SER A 55 11.90 -10.51 9.56
CA SER A 55 13.13 -9.83 9.99
C SER A 55 13.03 -9.20 11.38
N PHE A 56 11.81 -8.97 11.90
CA PHE A 56 11.55 -8.25 13.15
C PHE A 56 12.30 -6.89 13.25
N ASN A 57 12.50 -6.23 12.11
CA ASN A 57 13.28 -5.00 12.01
C ASN A 57 12.40 -3.82 11.57
N GLU A 58 11.98 -3.02 12.54
CA GLU A 58 11.13 -1.85 12.32
C GLU A 58 11.75 -0.81 11.37
N THR A 59 13.06 -0.58 11.51
CA THR A 59 13.80 0.36 10.66
C THR A 59 13.81 -0.11 9.21
N LEU A 60 13.93 -1.43 8.98
CA LEU A 60 13.83 -2.01 7.64
C LEU A 60 12.44 -1.78 7.04
N TRP A 61 11.37 -2.05 7.78
CA TRP A 61 10.00 -1.86 7.28
C TRP A 61 9.71 -0.40 6.91
N ASN A 62 10.18 0.53 7.74
CA ASN A 62 10.11 1.96 7.45
C ASN A 62 10.90 2.33 6.19
N THR A 63 12.13 1.81 6.06
CA THR A 63 13.00 2.07 4.90
C THR A 63 12.37 1.57 3.61
N ILE A 64 11.77 0.37 3.61
CA ILE A 64 11.04 -0.16 2.46
C ILE A 64 9.89 0.80 2.09
N GLY A 65 9.10 1.25 3.07
CA GLY A 65 8.04 2.24 2.84
C GLY A 65 8.56 3.54 2.21
N LYS A 66 9.72 4.05 2.65
CA LYS A 66 10.35 5.25 2.09
C LYS A 66 10.80 5.07 0.63
N VAL A 67 11.37 3.90 0.30
CA VAL A 67 11.78 3.60 -1.09
C VAL A 67 10.56 3.52 -2.00
N VAL A 68 9.55 2.75 -1.59
CA VAL A 68 8.28 2.63 -2.34
C VAL A 68 7.63 4.01 -2.52
N SER A 69 7.62 4.84 -1.47
CA SER A 69 7.09 6.20 -1.54
C SER A 69 7.78 7.07 -2.58
N THR A 70 9.11 6.97 -2.63
CA THR A 70 9.95 7.72 -3.56
C THR A 70 9.69 7.29 -5.00
N GLU A 71 9.63 5.99 -5.25
CA GLU A 71 9.32 5.44 -6.58
C GLU A 71 7.92 5.84 -7.05
N ALA A 72 6.91 5.68 -6.20
CA ALA A 72 5.53 6.06 -6.50
C ALA A 72 5.38 7.58 -6.75
N ARG A 73 6.07 8.42 -5.98
CA ARG A 73 6.06 9.87 -6.23
C ARG A 73 6.75 10.22 -7.55
N ALA A 74 7.86 9.55 -7.88
CA ALA A 74 8.54 9.73 -9.16
C ALA A 74 7.64 9.33 -10.33
N MET A 75 6.94 8.20 -10.22
CA MET A 75 5.96 7.75 -11.22
C MET A 75 4.80 8.73 -11.36
N TYR A 76 4.24 9.24 -10.26
CA TYR A 76 3.18 10.23 -10.30
C TYR A 76 3.59 11.51 -11.04
N ASN A 77 4.78 12.03 -10.76
CA ASN A 77 5.29 13.24 -11.40
C ASN A 77 5.45 13.07 -12.93
N LEU A 78 5.61 11.84 -13.41
CA LEU A 78 5.67 11.49 -14.82
C LEU A 78 4.30 11.13 -15.41
N GLY A 79 3.21 11.13 -14.62
CA GLY A 79 1.87 10.74 -15.05
C GLY A 79 1.67 9.21 -15.16
N HIS A 80 2.52 8.42 -14.49
CA HIS A 80 2.51 6.96 -14.55
C HIS A 80 1.74 6.26 -13.41
N SER A 81 1.37 6.98 -12.36
CA SER A 81 0.63 6.43 -11.21
C SER A 81 -0.28 7.48 -10.57
N GLY A 82 -1.15 7.06 -9.66
CA GLY A 82 -1.80 7.95 -8.69
C GLY A 82 -0.90 8.30 -7.50
N LEU A 83 -1.47 8.99 -6.51
CA LEU A 83 -0.84 9.27 -5.20
C LEU A 83 -1.43 8.42 -4.07
N THR A 84 -2.32 7.52 -4.42
CA THR A 84 -3.09 6.72 -3.49
C THR A 84 -2.85 5.25 -3.73
N PHE A 85 -2.36 4.56 -2.70
CA PHE A 85 -2.03 3.15 -2.78
C PHE A 85 -2.89 2.33 -1.81
N TRP A 86 -3.26 1.13 -2.24
CA TRP A 86 -3.99 0.14 -1.46
C TRP A 86 -2.99 -0.82 -0.86
N SER A 87 -2.64 -0.59 0.41
CA SER A 87 -1.53 -1.28 1.08
C SER A 87 -1.48 -0.89 2.55
N ARG A 88 -0.86 -1.63 3.45
CA ARG A 88 -0.56 -3.06 3.37
C ARG A 88 -1.84 -3.85 3.67
N ASN A 89 -1.79 -5.15 3.38
CA ASN A 89 -2.75 -6.09 3.96
C ASN A 89 -2.33 -6.36 5.41
N ILE A 90 -3.08 -5.80 6.37
CA ILE A 90 -2.81 -5.89 7.82
C ILE A 90 -3.81 -6.80 8.53
N ASN A 91 -4.44 -7.70 7.79
CA ASN A 91 -5.21 -8.77 8.41
C ASN A 91 -4.27 -9.69 9.18
N VAL A 92 -4.76 -10.18 10.31
CA VAL A 92 -4.09 -11.19 11.11
C VAL A 92 -4.33 -12.55 10.44
N ALA A 93 -3.25 -13.27 10.11
CA ALA A 93 -3.30 -14.59 9.48
C ALA A 93 -3.79 -15.68 10.46
N ARG A 94 -5.09 -15.68 10.75
CA ARG A 94 -5.67 -16.57 11.77
C ARG A 94 -5.77 -18.04 11.34
N ASP A 95 -6.13 -18.28 10.08
CA ASP A 95 -6.27 -19.64 9.53
C ASP A 95 -5.15 -19.88 8.53
N PRO A 96 -4.29 -20.91 8.73
CA PRO A 96 -3.16 -21.19 7.85
C PRO A 96 -3.57 -21.56 6.41
N ARG A 97 -4.86 -21.86 6.17
CA ARG A 97 -5.40 -22.18 4.84
C ARG A 97 -5.76 -20.94 4.03
N TRP A 98 -5.76 -19.76 4.63
CA TRP A 98 -6.09 -18.53 3.93
C TRP A 98 -5.07 -18.25 2.81
N GLY A 99 -5.53 -18.16 1.56
CA GLY A 99 -4.66 -18.15 0.37
C GLY A 99 -3.80 -16.88 0.25
N ARG A 100 -4.15 -15.83 0.99
CA ARG A 100 -3.47 -14.53 0.97
C ARG A 100 -2.60 -14.25 2.20
N ILE A 101 -2.26 -15.28 2.99
CA ILE A 101 -1.38 -15.15 4.16
C ILE A 101 -0.02 -14.56 3.81
N LEU A 102 0.53 -14.89 2.64
CA LEU A 102 1.83 -14.36 2.20
C LEU A 102 1.82 -12.82 2.10
N GLU A 103 0.64 -12.23 1.95
CA GLU A 103 0.43 -10.79 1.85
C GLU A 103 0.37 -10.09 3.22
N THR A 104 0.39 -10.81 4.35
CA THR A 104 0.28 -10.22 5.68
C THR A 104 1.56 -10.32 6.50
N PRO A 105 1.69 -9.52 7.59
CA PRO A 105 2.84 -9.62 8.49
C PRO A 105 2.83 -10.84 9.41
N GLY A 106 1.84 -11.75 9.30
CA GLY A 106 1.73 -12.95 10.11
C GLY A 106 0.47 -13.02 10.96
N GLU A 107 0.49 -13.88 11.98
CA GLU A 107 -0.64 -14.24 12.85
C GLU A 107 -0.70 -13.47 14.17
N ASP A 108 0.36 -12.75 14.53
CA ASP A 108 0.43 -11.99 15.78
C ASP A 108 -0.04 -10.53 15.58
N PRO A 109 -1.12 -10.09 16.26
CA PRO A 109 -1.60 -8.72 16.16
C PRO A 109 -0.56 -7.66 16.57
N PHE A 110 0.35 -7.98 17.49
CA PHE A 110 1.37 -7.03 17.95
C PHE A 110 2.39 -6.75 16.83
N LEU A 111 2.95 -7.81 16.23
CA LEU A 111 3.82 -7.70 15.07
C LEU A 111 3.13 -7.00 13.89
N VAL A 112 1.87 -7.36 13.61
CA VAL A 112 1.08 -6.72 12.52
C VAL A 112 0.93 -5.22 12.76
N GLY A 113 0.65 -4.80 13.99
CA GLY A 113 0.54 -3.38 14.35
C GLY A 113 1.85 -2.62 14.16
N HIS A 114 2.97 -3.17 14.66
CA HIS A 114 4.29 -2.56 14.51
C HIS A 114 4.75 -2.48 13.05
N TYR A 115 4.49 -3.54 12.27
CA TYR A 115 4.77 -3.56 10.84
C TYR A 115 3.99 -2.48 10.10
N ALA A 116 2.68 -2.41 10.35
CA ALA A 116 1.78 -1.44 9.72
C ALA A 116 2.20 -0.01 10.03
N ALA A 117 2.43 0.30 11.30
CA ALA A 117 2.81 1.65 11.74
C ALA A 117 4.12 2.10 11.07
N ASN A 118 5.16 1.27 11.09
CA ASN A 118 6.46 1.63 10.54
C ASN A 118 6.42 1.78 9.01
N PHE A 119 5.74 0.88 8.29
CA PHE A 119 5.59 0.96 6.84
C PHE A 119 4.77 2.20 6.42
N VAL A 120 3.62 2.44 7.06
CA VAL A 120 2.76 3.60 6.75
C VAL A 120 3.49 4.91 6.99
N ARG A 121 4.23 5.02 8.10
CA ARG A 121 5.08 6.18 8.36
C ARG A 121 6.15 6.36 7.30
N GLY A 122 6.83 5.28 6.89
CA GLY A 122 7.81 5.35 5.80
C GLY A 122 7.19 5.80 4.48
N LEU A 123 5.96 5.37 4.21
CA LEU A 123 5.23 5.72 2.99
C LEU A 123 4.74 7.18 2.98
N GLN A 124 4.22 7.65 4.12
CA GLN A 124 3.48 8.90 4.20
C GLN A 124 4.31 10.08 4.72
N ASP A 125 5.20 9.85 5.69
CA ASP A 125 5.89 10.93 6.37
C ASP A 125 6.86 11.64 5.42
N VAL A 126 6.93 12.96 5.56
CA VAL A 126 7.97 13.78 4.94
C VAL A 126 9.09 13.92 5.96
N ASP A 127 10.33 13.68 5.53
CA ASP A 127 11.50 13.80 6.41
C ASP A 127 11.53 15.19 7.08
N GLY A 128 11.67 15.22 8.40
CA GLY A 128 11.61 16.43 9.24
C GLY A 128 10.20 16.90 9.62
N GLN A 129 9.15 16.20 9.19
CA GLN A 129 7.75 16.48 9.53
C GLN A 129 7.01 15.24 10.09
N GLU A 130 7.76 14.34 10.74
CA GLU A 130 7.24 13.11 11.32
C GLU A 130 6.37 13.36 12.55
N THR A 131 6.54 14.53 13.19
CA THR A 131 5.76 14.99 14.34
C THR A 131 5.05 16.28 13.99
N ALA A 132 3.73 16.30 14.17
CA ALA A 132 2.91 17.49 14.00
C ALA A 132 1.93 17.61 15.18
N ALA A 133 1.64 18.85 15.60
CA ALA A 133 0.63 19.11 16.63
C ALA A 133 -0.78 18.73 16.15
N ASP A 134 -1.01 18.86 14.84
CA ASP A 134 -2.21 18.41 14.15
C ASP A 134 -1.80 17.46 13.02
N LEU A 135 -2.36 16.25 13.04
CA LEU A 135 -2.04 15.19 12.09
C LEU A 135 -2.72 15.39 10.73
N ASP A 136 -3.78 16.20 10.66
CA ASP A 136 -4.53 16.43 9.43
C ASP A 136 -3.87 17.49 8.54
N SER A 137 -3.07 18.39 9.14
CA SER A 137 -2.34 19.44 8.43
C SER A 137 -0.90 19.08 8.07
N ARG A 138 -0.38 17.93 8.52
CA ARG A 138 0.99 17.52 8.20
C ARG A 138 1.12 17.17 6.70
N PRO A 139 2.23 17.53 6.04
CA PRO A 139 2.45 17.18 4.65
C PRO A 139 2.66 15.68 4.49
N LEU A 140 2.12 15.12 3.41
CA LEU A 140 2.24 13.69 3.07
C LEU A 140 2.96 13.49 1.75
N ARG A 141 3.84 12.49 1.68
CA ARG A 141 4.42 12.02 0.42
C ARG A 141 3.40 11.29 -0.44
N LEU A 142 2.62 10.41 0.17
CA LEU A 142 1.56 9.65 -0.47
C LEU A 142 0.41 9.47 0.50
N ARG A 143 -0.76 9.13 -0.03
CA ARG A 143 -1.93 8.82 0.81
C ARG A 143 -2.26 7.35 0.72
N LEU A 144 -2.66 6.78 1.86
CA LEU A 144 -3.24 5.45 1.89
C LEU A 144 -4.76 5.58 1.76
N VAL A 145 -5.37 4.90 0.79
CA VAL A 145 -6.84 4.94 0.64
C VAL A 145 -7.53 3.83 1.42
N ARG A 146 -6.83 2.72 1.67
CA ARG A 146 -7.34 1.62 2.49
C ARG A 146 -6.20 0.73 2.95
N SER A 147 -6.24 0.32 4.21
CA SER A 147 -5.66 -0.97 4.57
C SER A 147 -6.51 -2.05 3.90
N ILE A 148 -5.87 -2.96 3.17
CA ILE A 148 -6.60 -4.00 2.45
C ILE A 148 -7.14 -5.00 3.48
N SER A 149 -8.39 -4.83 3.90
CA SER A 149 -9.20 -5.88 4.54
C SER A 149 -9.88 -6.72 3.47
N GLN A 150 -9.37 -7.93 3.18
CA GLN A 150 -10.02 -8.90 2.27
C GLN A 150 -10.72 -10.05 3.02
N ASN A 151 -11.52 -9.74 4.03
CA ASN A 151 -12.27 -10.78 4.76
C ASN A 151 -13.46 -11.40 3.99
N LYS A 152 -13.65 -11.12 2.69
CA LYS A 152 -14.97 -11.33 2.06
C LYS A 152 -15.18 -12.57 1.18
N ALA A 153 -14.22 -13.49 1.01
CA ALA A 153 -14.45 -14.62 0.07
C ALA A 153 -13.92 -16.00 0.49
N GLU A 154 -12.78 -16.12 1.18
CA GLU A 154 -12.11 -17.43 1.29
C GLU A 154 -12.52 -18.28 2.50
N TYR A 155 -13.02 -17.68 3.58
CA TYR A 155 -13.45 -18.48 4.75
C TYR A 155 -14.73 -19.28 4.50
N SER A 156 -15.65 -18.78 3.65
CA SER A 156 -16.93 -19.43 3.38
C SER A 156 -16.83 -20.68 2.49
N SER A 157 -15.78 -20.80 1.67
CA SER A 157 -15.55 -21.99 0.83
C SER A 157 -14.84 -23.12 1.58
N LEU A 158 -14.21 -22.82 2.72
CA LEU A 158 -13.49 -23.80 3.54
C LEU A 158 -14.37 -24.48 4.59
N SER A 159 -15.50 -23.87 4.98
CA SER A 159 -16.44 -24.43 5.96
C SER A 159 -17.44 -25.43 5.37
N SER A 160 -17.48 -25.59 4.05
CA SER A 160 -18.39 -26.50 3.35
C SER A 160 -17.77 -27.86 3.00
N GLN A 161 -16.53 -28.12 3.43
CA GLN A 161 -15.77 -29.35 3.12
C GLN A 161 -15.58 -30.29 4.33
N THR A 162 -16.35 -30.12 5.41
CA THR A 162 -16.37 -31.01 6.60
C THR A 162 -17.78 -31.47 6.87
#